data_AF-A0A401H8X0-F1
#
_entry.id   AF-A0A401H8X0-F1
#
_cell.length_a   1.000
_cell.length_b   1.000
_cell.length_c   1.000
_cell.angle_alpha   90.00
_cell.angle_beta   90.00
_cell.angle_gamma   90.00
#
_symmetry.space_group_name_H-M   'P 1'
#
loop_
_entity.id
_entity.type
_entity.pdbx_description
1 polymer ?
#
loop_
_entity_poly.entity_id
_entity_poly.type
_entity_poly.pdbx_seq_one_letter_code
_entity_poly.pdbx_strand_id
1 'polypeptide(L)'
;MSMPILLLVAVILAIYAVAYLFYGRNILQEKVVRASPERETPAIAKFDGIDYVPAHRFVLFGHHFASIAGAGPIVGPAIAMAYGWLLPLVWVLFGNVFMGAVHDYLSLMAS
;
A
#
# COMPACT_ATOMS: atom_id res chain seq x y z
N MET A 1 18.38 -7.68 -20.51
CA MET A 1 16.97 -8.03 -20.26
C MET A 1 16.27 -8.06 -21.60
N SER A 2 15.50 -9.10 -21.94
CA SER A 2 14.88 -9.22 -23.26
C SER A 2 13.77 -8.15 -23.44
N MET A 3 13.60 -7.64 -24.65
CA MET A 3 12.58 -6.62 -25.01
C MET A 3 11.17 -6.93 -24.46
N PRO A 4 10.69 -8.20 -24.43
CA PRO A 4 9.37 -8.52 -23.88
C PRO A 4 9.22 -8.26 -22.37
N ILE A 5 10.30 -8.42 -21.59
CA ILE A 5 10.27 -8.20 -20.14
C ILE A 5 10.15 -6.71 -19.83
N LEU A 6 10.87 -5.87 -20.57
CA LEU A 6 10.77 -4.41 -20.42
C LEU A 6 9.35 -3.92 -20.69
N LEU A 7 8.71 -4.47 -21.73
CA LEU A 7 7.33 -4.14 -22.06
C LEU A 7 6.36 -4.59 -20.95
N LEU A 8 6.55 -5.79 -20.39
CA LEU A 8 5.74 -6.26 -19.26
C LEU A 8 5.87 -5.34 -18.04
N VAL A 9 7.09 -4.94 -17.67
CA VAL A 9 7.34 -4.01 -16.57
C VAL A 9 6.66 -2.66 -16.82
N ALA A 10 6.77 -2.13 -18.04
CA ALA A 10 6.13 -0.86 -18.40
C ALA A 10 4.60 -0.94 -18.28
N VAL A 11 3.98 -2.05 -18.71
CA VAL A 11 2.54 -2.28 -18.56
C VAL A 11 2.13 -2.34 -17.09
N ILE A 12 2.89 -3.05 -16.26
CA ILE A 12 2.63 -3.14 -14.80
C ILE A 12 2.70 -1.76 -14.15
N LEU A 13 3.73 -0.96 -14.46
CA LEU A 13 3.87 0.40 -13.95
C LEU A 13 2.72 1.30 -14.42
N ALA A 14 2.28 1.16 -15.66
CA ALA A 14 1.14 1.90 -16.18
C ALA A 14 -0.16 1.54 -15.43
N ILE A 15 -0.39 0.24 -15.14
CA ILE A 15 -1.53 -0.22 -14.34
C ILE A 15 -1.48 0.40 -12.94
N TYR A 16 -0.32 0.38 -12.27
CA TYR A 16 -0.18 0.99 -10.95
C TYR A 16 -0.38 2.51 -10.98
N ALA A 17 0.09 3.21 -12.01
CA ALA A 17 -0.14 4.64 -12.16
C ALA A 17 -1.63 4.96 -12.32
N VAL A 18 -2.34 4.20 -13.15
CA VAL A 18 -3.81 4.32 -13.32
C VAL A 18 -4.52 4.01 -12.01
N ALA A 19 -4.17 2.90 -11.34
CA ALA A 19 -4.75 2.54 -10.05
C ALA A 19 -4.51 3.63 -8.98
N TYR A 20 -3.30 4.19 -8.91
CA TYR A 20 -2.99 5.28 -8.00
C TYR A 20 -3.83 6.52 -8.29
N LEU A 21 -3.93 6.95 -9.55
CA LEU A 21 -4.68 8.17 -9.89
C LEU A 21 -6.19 8.01 -9.67
N PHE A 22 -6.79 6.94 -10.20
CA PHE A 22 -8.24 6.79 -10.20
C PHE A 22 -8.80 6.20 -8.91
N TYR A 23 -8.04 5.34 -8.23
CA TYR A 23 -8.49 4.66 -7.01
C TYR A 23 -7.78 5.22 -5.77
N GLY A 24 -6.45 5.22 -5.73
CA GLY A 24 -5.69 5.68 -4.57
C GLY A 24 -5.95 7.15 -4.21
N ARG A 25 -5.69 8.06 -5.16
CA ARG A 25 -5.87 9.50 -4.97
C ARG A 25 -7.36 9.88 -4.95
N ASN A 26 -8.08 9.59 -6.02
CA ASN A 26 -9.45 10.12 -6.18
C ASN A 26 -10.50 9.43 -5.28
N ILE A 27 -10.32 8.16 -4.92
CA ILE A 27 -11.30 7.43 -4.09
C ILE A 27 -10.79 7.34 -2.64
N LEU A 28 -9.65 6.72 -2.39
CA LEU A 28 -9.18 6.51 -1.01
C LEU A 28 -8.81 7.83 -0.33
N GLN A 29 -7.90 8.62 -0.91
CA GLN A 29 -7.43 9.84 -0.27
C GLN A 29 -8.51 10.92 -0.22
N GLU A 30 -9.18 11.22 -1.34
CA GLU A 30 -10.11 12.35 -1.43
C GLU A 30 -11.52 12.06 -0.88
N LYS A 31 -12.05 10.84 -1.08
CA LYS A 31 -13.44 10.54 -0.68
C LYS A 31 -13.55 9.83 0.67
N VAL A 32 -12.67 8.86 0.92
CA VAL A 32 -12.71 8.03 2.13
C VAL A 32 -11.97 8.70 3.28
N VAL A 33 -10.66 8.90 3.14
CA VAL A 33 -9.80 9.42 4.20
C VAL A 33 -9.98 10.93 4.37
N ARG A 34 -10.15 11.65 3.25
CA ARG A 34 -10.20 13.12 3.19
C ARG A 34 -8.95 13.72 3.85
N ALA A 35 -7.79 13.26 3.41
CA ALA A 35 -6.51 13.69 3.95
C ALA A 35 -6.35 15.21 3.77
N SER A 36 -6.04 15.92 4.85
CA SER A 36 -5.74 17.35 4.83
C SER A 36 -4.46 17.63 5.61
N PRO A 37 -3.52 18.43 5.07
CA PRO A 37 -2.35 18.89 5.82
C PRO A 37 -2.68 19.73 7.06
N GLU A 38 -3.89 20.29 7.11
CA GLU A 38 -4.37 21.15 8.20
C GLU A 38 -5.00 20.33 9.34
N ARG A 39 -5.25 19.04 9.12
CA ARG A 39 -5.85 18.16 10.13
C ARG A 39 -4.74 17.50 10.95
N GLU A 40 -4.80 17.65 12.27
CA GLU A 40 -3.93 16.92 13.19
C GLU A 40 -4.17 15.41 13.10
N THR A 41 -3.08 14.63 13.20
CA THR A 41 -3.17 13.17 13.23
C THR A 41 -3.76 12.68 14.56
N PRO A 42 -4.41 11.51 14.58
CA PRO A 42 -4.90 10.89 15.82
C PRO A 42 -3.84 10.81 16.93
N ALA A 43 -2.58 10.49 16.60
CA ALA A 43 -1.46 10.49 17.54
C ALA A 43 -1.30 11.80 18.35
N ILE A 44 -1.66 12.95 17.77
CA ILE A 44 -1.58 14.26 18.46
C ILE A 44 -2.93 14.59 19.09
N ALA A 45 -4.02 14.51 18.33
CA ALA A 45 -5.35 14.93 18.77
C ALA A 45 -5.94 14.08 19.90
N LYS A 46 -5.51 12.81 20.02
CA LYS A 46 -5.96 11.84 21.03
C LYS A 46 -4.83 11.36 21.94
N PHE A 47 -3.76 12.14 22.08
CA PHE A 47 -2.58 11.75 22.85
C PHE A 47 -2.93 11.25 24.27
N ASP A 48 -2.55 10.01 24.57
CA ASP A 48 -2.79 9.34 25.86
C ASP A 48 -1.53 8.75 26.50
N GLY A 49 -0.40 8.77 25.79
CA GLY A 49 0.87 8.20 26.26
C GLY A 49 0.96 6.68 26.17
N ILE A 50 -0.04 5.98 25.62
CA ILE A 50 -0.10 4.52 25.51
C ILE A 50 -0.41 4.11 24.07
N ASP A 51 -1.62 4.40 23.57
CA ASP A 51 -2.09 3.98 22.25
C ASP A 51 -1.85 5.07 21.18
N TYR A 52 -1.92 6.34 21.56
CA TYR A 52 -1.68 7.49 20.68
C TYR A 52 -0.46 8.28 21.16
N VAL A 53 0.67 8.08 20.48
CA VAL A 53 1.94 8.74 20.78
C VAL A 53 2.61 9.22 19.49
N PRO A 54 2.93 10.52 19.35
CA PRO A 54 3.63 11.03 18.18
C PRO A 54 4.99 10.37 17.99
N ALA A 55 5.18 9.74 16.84
CA ALA A 55 6.43 9.12 16.45
C ALA A 55 7.14 9.96 15.38
N HIS A 56 8.48 9.88 15.34
CA HIS A 56 9.25 10.50 14.28
C HIS A 56 8.88 9.87 12.92
N ARG A 57 8.47 10.67 11.94
CA ARG A 57 7.93 10.22 10.64
C ARG A 57 8.76 9.14 9.93
N PHE A 58 10.09 9.23 9.96
CA PHE A 58 10.97 8.24 9.32
C PHE A 58 11.05 6.92 10.10
N VAL A 59 10.93 6.98 11.43
CA VAL A 59 10.89 5.77 12.28
C VAL A 59 9.56 5.07 12.06
N LEU A 60 8.46 5.84 12.09
CA LEU A 60 7.11 5.33 11.80
C LEU A 60 7.05 4.68 10.41
N PHE A 61 7.54 5.37 9.38
CA PHE A 61 7.60 4.83 8.02
C PHE A 61 8.43 3.55 7.95
N GLY A 62 9.62 3.52 8.56
CA GLY A 62 10.47 2.32 8.55
C GLY A 62 9.82 1.13 9.26
N HIS A 63 9.18 1.37 10.40
CA HIS A 63 8.49 0.31 11.14
C HIS A 63 7.27 -0.22 10.38
N HIS A 64 6.51 0.68 9.77
CA HIS A 64 5.36 0.32 8.94
C HIS A 64 5.81 -0.45 7.70
N PHE A 65 6.82 0.03 6.98
CA PHE A 65 7.40 -0.65 5.82
C PHE A 65 7.92 -2.05 6.17
N ALA A 66 8.66 -2.19 7.27
CA ALA A 66 9.16 -3.48 7.73
C ALA A 66 8.01 -4.45 8.07
N SER A 67 6.93 -3.95 8.65
CA SER A 67 5.72 -4.73 8.96
C SER A 67 5.01 -5.22 7.70
N ILE A 68 4.90 -4.36 6.67
CA ILE A 68 4.30 -4.71 5.38
C ILE A 68 5.14 -5.75 4.63
N ALA A 69 6.47 -5.60 4.66
CA ALA A 69 7.40 -6.52 4.01
C ALA A 69 7.38 -7.96 4.58
N GLY A 70 6.54 -8.22 5.59
CA GLY A 70 6.29 -9.53 6.17
C GLY A 70 5.58 -10.53 5.24
N ALA A 71 4.84 -11.47 5.84
CA ALA A 71 4.38 -12.67 5.13
C ALA A 71 3.38 -12.41 3.99
N GLY A 72 2.53 -11.38 4.08
CA GLY A 72 1.45 -11.12 3.11
C GLY A 72 1.92 -11.01 1.65
N PRO A 73 2.86 -10.11 1.32
CA PRO A 73 3.41 -9.96 -0.03
C PRO A 73 4.16 -11.20 -0.55
N ILE A 74 4.51 -12.15 0.31
CA ILE A 74 5.29 -13.34 -0.04
C ILE A 74 4.38 -14.56 -0.24
N VAL A 75 3.51 -14.84 0.73
CA VAL A 75 2.72 -16.08 0.78
C VAL A 75 1.72 -16.16 -0.38
N GLY A 76 1.02 -15.07 -0.69
CA GLY A 76 0.01 -15.06 -1.75
C GLY A 76 0.59 -15.36 -3.14
N PRO A 77 1.60 -14.60 -3.61
CA PRO A 77 2.27 -14.88 -4.88
C PRO A 77 2.94 -16.26 -4.89
N ALA A 78 3.53 -16.71 -3.78
CA ALA A 78 4.16 -18.02 -3.69
C ALA A 78 3.17 -19.17 -3.90
N ILE A 79 1.98 -19.11 -3.30
CA ILE A 79 0.92 -20.09 -3.54
C ILE A 79 0.43 -20.01 -4.98
N ALA A 80 0.25 -18.79 -5.51
CA ALA A 80 -0.21 -18.58 -6.88
C ALA A 80 0.76 -19.14 -7.95
N MET A 81 2.06 -19.23 -7.64
CA MET A 81 3.06 -19.79 -8.56
C MET A 81 2.80 -21.25 -8.90
N ALA A 82 2.15 -22.01 -8.01
CA ALA A 82 1.78 -23.40 -8.26
C ALA A 82 0.83 -23.55 -9.48
N TYR A 83 0.19 -22.46 -9.91
CA TYR A 83 -0.75 -22.42 -11.02
C TYR A 83 -0.20 -21.71 -12.26
N GLY A 84 1.12 -21.49 -12.32
CA GLY A 84 1.80 -20.84 -13.43
C GLY A 84 2.16 -19.38 -13.16
N TRP A 85 2.77 -18.72 -14.14
CA TRP A 85 3.41 -17.41 -13.97
C TRP A 85 2.43 -16.22 -13.96
N LEU A 86 1.24 -16.39 -14.54
CA LEU A 86 0.28 -15.29 -14.69
C LEU A 86 -0.47 -14.98 -13.38
N LEU A 87 -0.87 -16.01 -12.63
CA LEU A 87 -1.63 -15.86 -11.38
C LEU A 87 -0.89 -15.08 -10.29
N PRO A 88 0.43 -15.27 -10.06
CA PRO A 88 1.22 -14.41 -9.18
C PRO A 88 1.17 -12.94 -9.58
N LEU A 89 1.23 -12.63 -10.89
CA LEU A 89 1.15 -11.24 -11.38
C LEU A 89 -0.22 -10.64 -11.12
N VAL A 90 -1.29 -11.39 -11.36
CA VAL A 90 -2.67 -10.96 -11.04
C VAL A 90 -2.80 -10.71 -9.54
N TRP A 91 -2.27 -11.61 -8.71
CA TRP A 91 -2.29 -11.44 -7.26
C TRP A 91 -1.53 -10.18 -6.82
N VAL A 92 -0.31 -9.97 -7.33
CA VAL A 92 0.49 -8.78 -7.01
C VAL A 92 -0.17 -7.50 -7.51
N LEU A 93 -0.77 -7.50 -8.70
CA LEU A 93 -1.42 -6.30 -9.24
C LEU A 93 -2.70 -5.97 -8.46
N PHE A 94 -3.63 -6.92 -8.39
CA PHE A 94 -4.96 -6.66 -7.82
C PHE A 94 -4.96 -6.75 -6.29
N GLY A 95 -4.33 -7.78 -5.73
CA GLY A 95 -4.23 -7.96 -4.27
C GLY A 95 -3.49 -6.79 -3.61
N ASN A 96 -2.42 -6.30 -4.23
CA ASN A 96 -1.74 -5.11 -3.70
C ASN A 96 -2.64 -3.87 -3.78
N VAL A 97 -3.23 -3.55 -4.94
CA VAL A 97 -4.01 -2.32 -5.12
C VAL A 97 -5.24 -2.26 -4.23
N PHE A 98 -6.00 -3.36 -4.14
CA PHE A 98 -7.31 -3.36 -3.49
C PHE A 98 -7.30 -3.86 -2.03
N MET A 99 -6.22 -4.51 -1.59
CA MET A 99 -6.11 -4.99 -0.21
C MET A 99 -4.90 -4.37 0.48
N GLY A 100 -3.69 -4.63 -0.01
CA GLY A 100 -2.45 -4.17 0.64
C GLY A 100 -2.39 -2.65 0.79
N ALA A 101 -2.38 -1.93 -0.34
CA ALA A 101 -2.30 -0.47 -0.35
C ALA A 101 -3.45 0.20 0.42
N VAL A 102 -4.66 -0.39 0.39
CA VAL A 102 -5.81 0.11 1.16
C VAL A 102 -5.57 -0.08 2.66
N HIS A 103 -5.19 -1.29 3.09
CA HIS A 103 -4.91 -1.60 4.49
C HIS A 103 -3.80 -0.72 5.05
N ASP A 104 -2.69 -0.60 4.32
CA ASP A 104 -1.50 0.13 4.75
C ASP A 104 -1.80 1.63 4.87
N TYR A 105 -2.43 2.21 3.84
CA TYR A 105 -2.79 3.62 3.84
C TYR A 105 -3.79 3.97 4.94
N LEU A 106 -4.83 3.17 5.13
CA LEU A 106 -5.82 3.40 6.18
C LEU A 106 -5.21 3.24 7.58
N SER A 107 -4.31 2.27 7.77
CA SER A 107 -3.62 2.06 9.05
C SER A 107 -2.76 3.26 9.43
N LEU A 108 -2.02 3.83 8.47
CA LEU A 108 -1.24 5.07 8.69
C LEU A 108 -2.11 6.30 8.97
N MET A 109 -3.27 6.39 8.32
CA MET A 109 -4.17 7.53 8.52
C MET A 109 -4.98 7.45 9.81
N ALA A 110 -5.10 6.24 10.39
CA ALA A 110 -5.77 6.00 11.66
C ALA A 110 -4.85 6.10 12.89
N SER A 111 -3.52 6.05 12.69
CA SER A 111 -2.51 6.19 13.75
C SER A 111 -2.25 7.63 14.17
#